data_AF-A0A2G9HSV6-F1
#
_entry.id   AF-A0A2G9HSV6-F1
#
_cell.length_a   1.000
_cell.length_b   1.000
_cell.length_c   1.000
_cell.angle_alpha   90.00
_cell.angle_beta   90.00
_cell.angle_gamma   90.00
#
_symmetry.space_group_name_H-M   'P 1'
#
loop_
_entity.id
_entity.type
_entity.pdbx_description
1 polymer ?
#
loop_
_entity_poly.entity_id
_entity_poly.type
_entity_poly.pdbx_seq_one_letter_code
_entity_poly.pdbx_strand_id
1 'polypeptide(L)'
;MMHSIERMSSFNRSVSFKQRAANTRKSWVARLFRALIAVGSLVSFFLAIGCGYLYVLPNLTHAFHDHEFIFSNSNDTTNTCDIFDGNWVLDDSYPLYNASECPFVEQGFNCLANGRVDEDYLKWRWKPKNCDIPRVNVQHALETFRNKRVAFVGDSMSRTQWESLICLLMTGVEDKNSVYEVNGNMITKQIRFLGVRFSSFNFTIEFYRSVFLVQHNWAPKNVPKRVRSTLKLDKLDDISKEWIDSDVLIFNSGQWWVPGKLFRMGCYFQVGKSLRLGMSIATAFRTALRTWASWVDNVINPEKTRIFFRTFEPSHWRNLTLRECNVTKFPLSEIEGQDFSPFSETVFDVVNNMIVPVTVVHITPMSAFRSDAHVGTWSDRPSLSDCSHWCLPGVPDIWNEILLSYLLTNKEDTFE
;
A
#
# COMPACT_ATOMS: atom_id res chain seq x y z
N MET A 1 54.35 -95.32 55.49
CA MET A 1 53.96 -95.95 56.77
C MET A 1 52.97 -95.01 57.47
N MET A 2 52.00 -95.55 58.21
CA MET A 2 50.90 -94.85 58.90
C MET A 2 49.78 -94.21 58.03
N HIS A 3 48.58 -94.72 58.26
CA HIS A 3 47.27 -94.08 58.04
C HIS A 3 47.12 -92.77 58.84
N SER A 4 46.14 -91.91 58.51
CA SER A 4 44.84 -91.84 59.24
C SER A 4 43.89 -90.70 58.81
N ILE A 5 42.58 -90.98 59.01
CA ILE A 5 41.40 -90.08 59.12
C ILE A 5 40.69 -89.60 57.84
N GLU A 6 39.36 -89.76 57.82
CA GLU A 6 38.39 -89.41 56.76
C GLU A 6 37.53 -88.14 57.07
N ARG A 7 36.79 -87.68 56.02
CA ARG A 7 35.48 -86.93 56.03
C ARG A 7 35.51 -85.48 56.56
N MET A 8 34.87 -84.48 55.91
CA MET A 8 33.52 -84.49 55.32
C MET A 8 33.22 -83.23 54.45
N SER A 9 32.23 -83.30 53.52
CA SER A 9 31.52 -82.18 52.84
C SER A 9 32.30 -81.34 51.79
N SER A 10 31.73 -80.66 50.77
CA SER A 10 30.37 -80.63 50.15
C SER A 10 30.39 -80.04 48.71
N PHE A 11 29.26 -80.09 47.98
CA PHE A 11 29.00 -79.49 46.65
C PHE A 11 29.23 -77.95 46.63
N ASN A 12 29.62 -77.25 45.53
CA ASN A 12 28.84 -76.87 44.32
C ASN A 12 29.68 -75.80 43.51
N ARG A 13 29.48 -75.39 42.24
CA ARG A 13 28.63 -75.81 41.08
C ARG A 13 29.24 -75.28 39.75
N SER A 14 28.57 -75.55 38.62
CA SER A 14 28.83 -75.24 37.20
C SER A 14 28.88 -73.78 36.71
N VAL A 15 29.71 -73.53 35.67
CA VAL A 15 29.76 -72.34 34.77
C VAL A 15 30.29 -72.85 33.40
N SER A 16 29.83 -72.48 32.19
CA SER A 16 28.63 -71.77 31.69
C SER A 16 28.40 -72.11 30.20
N PHE A 17 27.14 -72.17 29.71
CA PHE A 17 26.79 -72.19 28.28
C PHE A 17 25.31 -71.81 28.05
N LYS A 18 24.95 -70.50 28.05
CA LYS A 18 23.59 -70.03 27.65
C LYS A 18 23.48 -68.52 27.43
N GLN A 19 24.12 -67.96 26.39
CA GLN A 19 24.05 -66.51 26.13
C GLN A 19 24.02 -66.12 24.64
N ARG A 20 23.14 -66.74 23.84
CA ARG A 20 22.90 -66.32 22.44
C ARG A 20 21.43 -66.27 21.97
N ALA A 21 20.47 -66.85 22.72
CA ALA A 21 19.07 -66.94 22.31
C ALA A 21 18.15 -65.77 22.76
N ALA A 22 18.59 -64.93 23.71
CA ALA A 22 17.71 -63.90 24.31
C ALA A 22 17.70 -62.53 23.59
N ASN A 23 18.74 -62.20 22.81
CA ASN A 23 18.90 -60.86 22.24
C ASN A 23 18.12 -60.61 20.93
N THR A 24 17.83 -61.65 20.15
CA THR A 24 17.07 -61.52 18.89
C THR A 24 15.59 -61.19 19.12
N ARG A 25 14.97 -61.78 20.16
CA ARG A 25 13.54 -61.58 20.47
C ARG A 25 13.23 -60.17 20.97
N LYS A 26 14.10 -59.58 21.80
CA LYS A 26 13.96 -58.18 22.26
C LYS A 26 14.10 -57.16 21.11
N SER A 27 14.98 -57.43 20.15
CA SER A 27 15.19 -56.56 18.98
C SER A 27 13.94 -56.46 18.09
N TRP A 28 13.26 -57.58 17.82
CA TRP A 28 12.03 -57.59 17.03
C TRP A 28 10.88 -56.86 17.71
N VAL A 29 10.65 -57.10 19.01
CA VAL A 29 9.59 -56.41 19.77
C VAL A 29 9.84 -54.89 19.81
N ALA A 30 11.09 -54.46 20.01
CA ALA A 30 11.44 -53.04 20.01
C ALA A 30 11.27 -52.38 18.62
N ARG A 31 11.49 -53.11 17.52
CA ARG A 31 11.22 -52.62 16.16
C ARG A 31 9.73 -52.54 15.87
N LEU A 32 8.95 -53.56 16.25
CA LEU A 32 7.48 -53.54 16.11
C LEU A 32 6.87 -52.37 16.88
N PHE A 33 7.32 -52.13 18.12
CA PHE A 33 6.82 -51.04 18.95
C PHE A 33 7.13 -49.65 18.36
N ARG A 34 8.33 -49.44 17.80
CA ARG A 34 8.66 -48.20 17.08
C ARG A 34 7.85 -48.02 15.79
N ALA A 35 7.59 -49.09 15.06
CA ALA A 35 6.74 -49.05 13.87
C ALA A 35 5.28 -48.70 14.23
N LEU A 36 4.74 -49.30 15.31
CA LEU A 36 3.41 -48.98 15.82
C LEU A 36 3.28 -47.52 16.27
N ILE A 37 4.30 -46.97 16.95
CA ILE A 37 4.33 -45.55 17.31
C ILE A 37 4.36 -44.67 16.05
N ALA A 38 5.22 -44.97 15.07
CA ALA A 38 5.31 -44.19 13.85
C ALA A 38 3.99 -44.21 13.03
N VAL A 39 3.36 -45.38 12.89
CA VAL A 39 2.05 -45.53 12.23
C VAL A 39 0.97 -44.79 13.02
N GLY A 40 0.93 -44.92 14.35
CA GLY A 40 -0.01 -44.18 15.19
C GLY A 40 0.14 -42.67 15.08
N SER A 41 1.37 -42.16 15.02
CA SER A 41 1.64 -40.73 14.80
C SER A 41 1.21 -40.25 13.41
N LEU A 42 1.46 -41.04 12.36
CA LEU A 42 1.00 -40.74 11.00
C LEU A 42 -0.54 -40.73 10.89
N VAL A 43 -1.21 -41.72 11.47
CA VAL A 43 -2.67 -41.77 11.52
C VAL A 43 -3.23 -40.59 12.32
N SER A 44 -2.65 -40.26 13.47
CA SER A 44 -3.04 -39.09 14.26
C SER A 44 -2.83 -37.77 13.51
N PHE A 45 -1.77 -37.66 12.70
CA PHE A 45 -1.48 -36.47 11.89
C PHE A 45 -2.51 -36.31 10.76
N PHE A 46 -2.82 -37.38 10.02
CA PHE A 46 -3.85 -37.35 8.99
C PHE A 46 -5.26 -37.16 9.55
N LEU A 47 -5.58 -37.71 10.72
CA LEU A 47 -6.83 -37.42 11.43
C LEU A 47 -6.91 -35.96 11.88
N ALA A 48 -5.82 -35.38 12.39
CA ALA A 48 -5.79 -33.96 12.76
C ALA A 48 -5.97 -33.04 11.54
N ILE A 49 -5.34 -33.37 10.40
CA ILE A 49 -5.55 -32.65 9.12
C ILE A 49 -6.98 -32.84 8.63
N GLY A 50 -7.53 -34.06 8.64
CA GLY A 50 -8.89 -34.34 8.20
C GLY A 50 -9.96 -33.64 9.06
N CYS A 51 -9.82 -33.68 10.38
CA CYS A 51 -10.68 -32.94 11.30
C CYS A 51 -10.51 -31.42 11.15
N GLY A 52 -9.28 -30.94 10.92
CA GLY A 52 -9.02 -29.53 10.59
C GLY A 52 -9.71 -29.11 9.29
N TYR A 53 -9.65 -29.94 8.25
CA TYR A 53 -10.33 -29.71 6.99
C TYR A 53 -11.86 -29.67 7.19
N LEU A 54 -12.42 -30.63 7.94
CA LEU A 54 -13.85 -30.70 8.26
C LEU A 54 -14.34 -29.56 9.18
N TYR A 55 -13.48 -28.92 9.97
CA TYR A 55 -13.83 -27.74 10.77
C TYR A 55 -13.62 -26.42 10.03
N VAL A 56 -12.64 -26.35 9.14
CA VAL A 56 -12.30 -25.13 8.39
C VAL A 56 -13.18 -24.99 7.15
N LEU A 57 -13.42 -26.05 6.37
CA LEU A 57 -14.23 -25.93 5.14
C LEU A 57 -15.64 -25.38 5.38
N PRO A 58 -16.44 -25.87 6.35
CA PRO A 58 -17.79 -25.34 6.57
C PRO A 58 -17.78 -23.86 6.95
N ASN A 59 -16.84 -23.45 7.81
CA ASN A 59 -16.65 -22.05 8.18
C ASN A 59 -16.15 -21.19 7.01
N LEU A 60 -15.33 -21.76 6.11
CA LEU A 60 -14.88 -21.08 4.91
C LEU A 60 -16.03 -20.91 3.90
N THR A 61 -16.85 -21.95 3.69
CA THR A 61 -18.05 -21.86 2.82
C THR A 61 -19.13 -20.95 3.40
N HIS A 62 -19.27 -20.87 4.73
CA HIS A 62 -20.13 -19.87 5.36
C HIS A 62 -19.54 -18.45 5.18
N ALA A 63 -18.24 -18.26 5.37
CA ALA A 63 -17.61 -16.95 5.12
C ALA A 63 -17.68 -16.52 3.64
N PHE A 64 -17.63 -17.47 2.70
CA PHE A 64 -17.83 -17.18 1.27
C PHE A 64 -19.31 -16.88 0.95
N HIS A 65 -20.27 -17.68 1.43
CA HIS A 65 -21.69 -17.40 1.16
C HIS A 65 -22.24 -16.18 1.90
N ASP A 66 -21.80 -15.88 3.13
CA ASP A 66 -22.17 -14.63 3.83
C ASP A 66 -21.60 -13.39 3.12
N HIS A 67 -20.51 -13.53 2.34
CA HIS A 67 -19.99 -12.45 1.49
C HIS A 67 -20.72 -12.37 0.14
N GLU A 68 -21.23 -13.49 -0.37
CA GLU A 68 -22.04 -13.59 -1.59
C GLU A 68 -23.50 -13.12 -1.38
N PHE A 69 -23.98 -13.06 -0.13
CA PHE A 69 -25.37 -12.69 0.22
C PHE A 69 -25.59 -11.24 0.72
N ILE A 70 -24.60 -10.35 0.61
CA ILE A 70 -24.81 -8.88 0.75
C ILE A 70 -24.75 -8.18 -0.62
N PHE A 71 -25.23 -8.85 -1.67
CA PHE A 71 -25.71 -8.21 -2.91
C PHE A 71 -27.20 -8.53 -3.09
N SER A 72 -28.00 -8.12 -2.11
CA SER A 72 -29.45 -8.07 -2.22
C SER A 72 -29.82 -7.04 -3.29
N ASN A 73 -30.28 -7.51 -4.46
CA ASN A 73 -30.81 -6.67 -5.54
C ASN A 73 -31.93 -5.74 -5.03
N SER A 74 -31.58 -4.50 -4.70
CA SER A 74 -32.50 -3.38 -4.83
C SER A 74 -32.59 -3.05 -6.32
N ASN A 75 -33.64 -3.54 -6.99
CA ASN A 75 -34.07 -3.01 -8.29
C ASN A 75 -34.63 -1.59 -8.08
N ASP A 76 -33.75 -0.64 -7.80
CA ASP A 76 -34.06 0.78 -7.85
C ASP A 76 -33.23 1.39 -8.98
N THR A 77 -33.88 1.68 -10.09
CA THR A 77 -33.22 2.16 -11.31
C THR A 77 -32.94 3.66 -11.23
N THR A 78 -32.14 4.04 -10.24
CA THR A 78 -31.33 5.26 -10.29
C THR A 78 -29.93 4.85 -10.74
N ASN A 79 -29.54 5.21 -11.97
CA ASN A 79 -28.21 4.90 -12.51
C ASN A 79 -27.16 5.75 -11.78
N THR A 80 -26.76 5.32 -10.59
CA THR A 80 -25.70 5.98 -9.82
C THR A 80 -24.37 5.89 -10.57
N CYS A 81 -23.72 7.03 -10.70
CA CYS A 81 -22.45 7.19 -11.41
C CYS A 81 -21.29 6.81 -10.47
N ASP A 82 -20.82 5.57 -10.53
CA ASP A 82 -19.50 5.24 -9.98
C ASP A 82 -18.42 5.69 -10.97
N ILE A 83 -17.69 6.74 -10.61
CA ILE A 83 -16.58 7.28 -11.41
C ILE A 83 -15.39 6.29 -11.47
N PHE A 84 -15.29 5.37 -10.51
CA PHE A 84 -14.19 4.41 -10.40
C PHE A 84 -14.47 3.07 -11.12
N ASP A 85 -15.69 2.85 -11.62
CA ASP A 85 -16.03 1.70 -12.46
C ASP A 85 -16.19 2.11 -13.93
N GLY A 86 -15.30 1.60 -14.79
CA GLY A 86 -15.05 2.16 -16.11
C GLY A 86 -14.02 1.39 -16.90
N ASN A 87 -13.56 1.99 -18.00
CA ASN A 87 -12.52 1.45 -18.87
C ASN A 87 -11.57 2.55 -19.34
N TRP A 88 -10.34 2.16 -19.69
CA TRP A 88 -9.44 3.04 -20.43
C TRP A 88 -9.82 3.09 -21.91
N VAL A 89 -9.90 4.30 -22.46
CA VAL A 89 -10.22 4.57 -23.86
C VAL A 89 -9.16 5.49 -24.48
N LEU A 90 -8.94 5.36 -25.79
CA LEU A 90 -8.06 6.26 -26.52
C LEU A 90 -8.70 7.63 -26.73
N ASP A 91 -7.91 8.68 -26.58
CA ASP A 91 -8.34 10.06 -26.71
C ASP A 91 -7.19 10.95 -27.21
N ASP A 92 -7.31 11.42 -28.46
CA ASP A 92 -6.27 12.18 -29.14
C ASP A 92 -5.99 13.55 -28.51
N SER A 93 -6.88 14.06 -27.64
CA SER A 93 -6.69 15.33 -26.93
C SER A 93 -5.64 15.29 -25.82
N TYR A 94 -5.12 14.11 -25.46
CA TYR A 94 -4.04 13.96 -24.49
C TYR A 94 -2.66 13.97 -25.17
N PRO A 95 -1.55 14.25 -24.44
CA PRO A 95 -1.52 14.69 -23.05
C PRO A 95 -2.03 16.12 -22.86
N LEU A 96 -2.48 16.44 -21.64
CA LEU A 96 -3.06 17.74 -21.31
C LEU A 96 -2.02 18.87 -21.20
N TYR A 97 -0.73 18.54 -21.12
CA TYR A 97 0.41 19.48 -21.07
C TYR A 97 1.69 18.80 -21.56
N ASN A 98 2.73 19.59 -21.87
CA ASN A 98 4.08 19.09 -22.11
C ASN A 98 4.89 19.14 -20.81
N ALA A 99 5.29 17.97 -20.28
CA ALA A 99 6.08 17.90 -19.04
C ALA A 99 7.44 18.60 -19.15
N SER A 100 8.01 18.72 -20.35
CA SER A 100 9.29 19.42 -20.57
C SER A 100 9.17 20.95 -20.51
N GLU A 101 7.95 21.49 -20.56
CA GLU A 101 7.66 22.93 -20.40
C GLU A 101 7.28 23.28 -18.94
N CYS A 102 7.07 22.29 -18.08
CA CYS A 102 6.72 22.49 -16.68
C CYS A 102 7.96 22.35 -15.76
N PRO A 103 8.44 23.42 -15.11
CA PRO A 103 9.67 23.38 -14.30
C PRO A 103 9.53 22.61 -12.98
N PHE A 104 8.31 22.14 -12.64
CA PHE A 104 8.02 21.41 -11.42
C PHE A 104 7.98 19.89 -11.57
N VAL A 105 8.11 19.35 -12.79
CA VAL A 105 8.29 17.90 -12.99
C VAL A 105 9.71 17.52 -12.58
N GLU A 106 9.88 16.66 -11.57
CA GLU A 106 11.18 16.08 -11.26
C GLU A 106 11.68 15.30 -12.49
N GLN A 107 12.92 15.52 -12.89
CA GLN A 107 13.51 14.89 -14.08
C GLN A 107 13.23 13.38 -14.15
N GLY A 108 13.25 12.67 -13.01
CA GLY A 108 12.97 11.23 -12.94
C GLY A 108 11.57 10.79 -13.36
N PHE A 109 10.60 11.70 -13.52
CA PHE A 109 9.24 11.41 -13.99
C PHE A 109 8.97 11.90 -15.43
N ASN A 110 9.81 12.78 -16.00
CA ASN A 110 9.69 13.19 -17.40
C ASN A 110 10.32 12.13 -18.32
N CYS A 111 9.56 11.07 -18.58
CA CYS A 111 10.02 9.90 -19.34
C CYS A 111 10.45 10.24 -20.78
N LEU A 112 9.74 11.15 -21.46
CA LEU A 112 10.10 11.58 -22.82
C LEU A 112 11.48 12.27 -22.84
N ALA A 113 11.73 13.20 -21.90
CA ALA A 113 13.04 13.85 -21.78
C ALA A 113 14.17 12.88 -21.40
N ASN A 114 13.84 11.76 -20.73
CA ASN A 114 14.77 10.67 -20.44
C ASN A 114 14.85 9.60 -21.56
N GLY A 115 14.37 9.91 -22.77
CA GLY A 115 14.53 9.06 -23.96
C GLY A 115 13.49 7.97 -24.14
N ARG A 116 12.30 8.10 -23.54
CA ARG A 116 11.13 7.30 -23.93
C ARG A 116 10.65 7.74 -25.31
N VAL A 117 10.39 6.77 -26.20
CA VAL A 117 10.07 7.01 -27.61
C VAL A 117 8.67 6.55 -28.02
N ASP A 118 8.02 5.73 -27.20
CA ASP A 118 6.62 5.36 -27.36
C ASP A 118 5.73 6.36 -26.64
N GLU A 119 4.84 7.01 -27.39
CA GLU A 119 3.91 8.03 -26.86
C GLU A 119 2.48 7.49 -26.64
N ASP A 120 2.21 6.26 -27.08
CA ASP A 120 0.87 5.64 -27.02
C ASP A 120 0.29 5.61 -25.59
N TYR A 121 1.14 5.50 -24.56
CA TYR A 121 0.73 5.51 -23.14
C TYR A 121 0.10 6.85 -22.70
N LEU A 122 0.41 7.95 -23.39
CA LEU A 122 -0.12 9.28 -23.11
C LEU A 122 -1.56 9.45 -23.59
N LYS A 123 -2.00 8.66 -24.58
CA LYS A 123 -3.28 8.83 -25.28
C LYS A 123 -4.48 8.17 -24.59
N TRP A 124 -4.32 7.74 -23.33
CA TRP A 124 -5.34 6.99 -22.61
C TRP A 124 -6.07 7.84 -21.58
N ARG A 125 -7.40 7.91 -21.73
CA ARG A 125 -8.34 8.52 -20.79
C ARG A 125 -9.13 7.45 -20.04
N TRP A 126 -9.51 7.72 -18.79
CA TRP A 126 -10.49 6.90 -18.09
C TRP A 126 -11.92 7.34 -18.42
N LYS A 127 -12.78 6.38 -18.77
CA LYS A 127 -14.21 6.60 -19.00
C LYS A 127 -15.04 5.69 -18.06
N PRO A 128 -15.80 6.25 -17.12
CA PRO A 128 -16.77 5.50 -16.32
C PRO A 128 -17.86 4.84 -17.19
N LYS A 129 -18.50 3.78 -16.70
CA LYS A 129 -19.51 3.03 -17.50
C LYS A 129 -20.79 3.84 -17.73
N ASN A 130 -21.28 4.53 -16.70
CA ASN A 130 -22.63 5.12 -16.66
C ASN A 130 -22.65 6.65 -16.78
N CYS A 131 -21.48 7.28 -16.94
CA CYS A 131 -21.30 8.72 -16.91
C CYS A 131 -19.95 9.12 -17.54
N ASP A 132 -19.75 10.41 -17.80
CA ASP A 132 -18.47 10.96 -18.25
C ASP A 132 -17.88 11.88 -17.18
N ILE A 133 -16.55 11.82 -16.97
CA ILE A 133 -15.83 12.81 -16.17
C ILE A 133 -15.85 14.13 -16.96
N PRO A 134 -16.26 15.28 -16.36
CA PRO A 134 -16.17 16.57 -17.03
C PRO A 134 -14.74 16.91 -17.44
N ARG A 135 -14.55 17.47 -18.64
CA ARG A 135 -13.23 17.98 -19.06
C ARG A 135 -12.78 19.09 -18.12
N VAL A 136 -11.52 19.07 -17.71
CA VAL A 136 -10.94 20.13 -16.87
C VAL A 136 -10.91 21.45 -17.64
N ASN A 137 -11.82 22.36 -17.28
CA ASN A 137 -11.68 23.77 -17.60
C ASN A 137 -10.64 24.37 -16.64
N VAL A 138 -9.41 24.50 -17.11
CA VAL A 138 -8.28 24.96 -16.29
C VAL A 138 -8.51 26.37 -15.74
N GLN A 139 -9.10 27.29 -16.51
CA GLN A 139 -9.41 28.63 -16.01
C GLN A 139 -10.43 28.59 -14.86
N HIS A 140 -11.47 27.76 -14.97
CA HIS A 140 -12.42 27.55 -13.89
C HIS A 140 -11.75 26.91 -12.66
N ALA A 141 -10.83 25.96 -12.84
CA ALA A 141 -10.08 25.37 -11.74
C ALA A 141 -9.18 26.37 -11.01
N LEU A 142 -8.48 27.23 -11.76
CA LEU A 142 -7.64 28.32 -11.22
C LEU A 142 -8.48 29.33 -10.42
N GLU A 143 -9.67 29.69 -10.89
CA GLU A 143 -10.61 30.55 -10.16
C GLU A 143 -11.22 29.85 -8.93
N THR A 144 -11.60 28.57 -9.02
CA THR A 144 -12.12 27.81 -7.88
C THR A 144 -11.08 27.59 -6.79
N PHE A 145 -9.79 27.57 -7.12
CA PHE A 145 -8.71 27.58 -6.14
C PHE A 145 -8.34 28.97 -5.62
N ARG A 146 -8.90 30.07 -6.16
CA ARG A 146 -8.52 31.43 -5.76
C ARG A 146 -8.61 31.65 -4.25
N ASN A 147 -7.55 32.20 -3.65
CA ASN A 147 -7.37 32.42 -2.21
C ASN A 147 -7.31 31.15 -1.32
N LYS A 148 -7.14 29.94 -1.87
CA LYS A 148 -7.12 28.68 -1.11
C LYS A 148 -5.72 28.11 -0.89
N ARG A 149 -5.64 27.11 0.00
CA ARG A 149 -4.49 26.21 0.18
C ARG A 149 -4.92 24.77 -0.12
N VAL A 150 -4.23 24.13 -1.05
CA VAL A 150 -4.44 22.72 -1.44
C VAL A 150 -3.23 21.90 -1.00
N ALA A 151 -3.37 20.98 -0.07
CA ALA A 151 -2.25 20.24 0.51
C ALA A 151 -2.34 18.72 0.25
N PHE A 152 -1.34 18.21 -0.46
CA PHE A 152 -1.07 16.78 -0.64
C PHE A 152 -0.20 16.28 0.51
N VAL A 153 -0.62 15.21 1.19
CA VAL A 153 0.05 14.69 2.39
C VAL A 153 0.26 13.18 2.26
N GLY A 154 1.52 12.75 2.15
CA GLY A 154 1.80 11.32 2.05
C GLY A 154 3.20 10.95 1.59
N ASP A 155 3.29 9.91 0.76
CA ASP A 155 4.55 9.39 0.21
C ASP A 155 4.89 10.02 -1.17
N SER A 156 5.85 9.43 -1.88
CA SER A 156 6.31 9.97 -3.16
C SER A 156 5.24 9.94 -4.26
N MET A 157 4.20 9.11 -4.14
CA MET A 157 3.08 9.11 -5.09
C MET A 157 2.15 10.32 -4.88
N SER A 158 2.04 10.84 -3.65
CA SER A 158 1.40 12.16 -3.43
C SER A 158 2.20 13.27 -4.13
N ARG A 159 3.54 13.21 -4.08
CA ARG A 159 4.39 14.18 -4.79
C ARG A 159 4.20 14.12 -6.30
N THR A 160 4.20 12.93 -6.92
CA THR A 160 3.97 12.82 -8.37
C THR A 160 2.59 13.36 -8.80
N GLN A 161 1.54 13.18 -7.99
CA GLN A 161 0.23 13.79 -8.27
C GLN A 161 0.22 15.32 -8.05
N TRP A 162 0.95 15.82 -7.05
CA TRP A 162 1.15 17.25 -6.80
C TRP A 162 1.89 17.93 -7.98
N GLU A 163 2.97 17.32 -8.49
CA GLU A 163 3.70 17.78 -9.70
C GLU A 163 2.75 17.84 -10.92
N SER A 164 1.99 16.76 -11.15
CA SER A 164 0.96 16.68 -12.21
C SER A 164 -0.07 17.82 -12.13
N LEU A 165 -0.65 18.07 -10.94
CA LEU A 165 -1.71 19.08 -10.79
C LEU A 165 -1.18 20.48 -11.09
N ILE A 166 0.04 20.80 -10.62
CA ILE A 166 0.69 22.07 -10.90
C ILE A 166 0.87 22.24 -12.41
N CYS A 167 1.43 21.25 -13.11
CA CYS A 167 1.68 21.34 -14.53
C CYS A 167 0.40 21.44 -15.37
N LEU A 168 -0.65 20.70 -15.01
CA LEU A 168 -1.98 20.82 -15.61
C LEU A 168 -2.53 22.24 -15.45
N LEU A 169 -2.51 22.80 -14.24
CA LEU A 169 -3.03 24.15 -13.96
C LEU A 169 -2.17 25.26 -14.58
N MET A 170 -0.86 25.07 -14.67
CA MET A 170 0.05 26.02 -15.33
C MET A 170 -0.31 26.28 -16.79
N THR A 171 -0.97 25.35 -17.48
CA THR A 171 -1.39 25.56 -18.89
C THR A 171 -2.24 26.82 -19.07
N GLY A 172 -3.19 27.07 -18.15
CA GLY A 172 -4.10 28.22 -18.17
C GLY A 172 -3.56 29.51 -17.55
N VAL A 173 -2.32 29.54 -17.07
CA VAL A 173 -1.69 30.77 -16.53
C VAL A 173 -1.00 31.54 -17.66
N GLU A 174 -1.30 32.83 -17.84
CA GLU A 174 -0.64 33.66 -18.86
C GLU A 174 0.84 33.93 -18.53
N ASP A 175 1.11 34.62 -17.42
CA ASP A 175 2.49 34.83 -16.95
C ASP A 175 2.97 33.61 -16.15
N LYS A 176 3.79 32.74 -16.79
CA LYS A 176 4.35 31.57 -16.11
C LYS A 176 5.27 31.94 -14.93
N ASN A 177 5.85 33.15 -14.88
CA ASN A 177 6.69 33.60 -13.75
C ASN A 177 5.85 33.87 -12.48
N SER A 178 4.54 34.04 -12.62
CA SER A 178 3.60 34.10 -11.50
C SER A 178 3.43 32.75 -10.76
N VAL A 179 4.06 31.68 -11.25
CA VAL A 179 4.06 30.34 -10.63
C VAL A 179 5.46 29.97 -10.16
N TYR A 180 5.67 29.85 -8.83
CA TYR A 180 7.00 29.63 -8.24
C TYR A 180 6.94 28.84 -6.92
N GLU A 181 8.03 28.17 -6.53
CA GLU A 181 8.14 27.51 -5.22
C GLU A 181 8.41 28.58 -4.13
N VAL A 182 7.63 28.56 -3.05
CA VAL A 182 7.53 29.64 -2.05
C VAL A 182 8.83 29.93 -1.28
N ASN A 183 9.74 28.96 -1.21
CA ASN A 183 11.02 29.06 -0.49
C ASN A 183 12.24 29.03 -1.45
N GLY A 184 12.02 28.89 -2.77
CA GLY A 184 13.09 28.62 -3.73
C GLY A 184 13.73 27.22 -3.58
N ASN A 185 13.03 26.26 -2.98
CA ASN A 185 13.53 24.90 -2.79
C ASN A 185 13.61 24.13 -4.12
N MET A 186 14.68 23.37 -4.30
CA MET A 186 14.72 22.34 -5.35
C MET A 186 13.93 21.10 -4.90
N ILE A 187 13.19 20.50 -5.83
CA ILE A 187 12.47 19.24 -5.61
C ILE A 187 13.51 18.12 -5.38
N THR A 188 13.43 17.44 -4.24
CA THR A 188 14.30 16.31 -3.91
C THR A 188 13.53 15.18 -3.24
N LYS A 189 14.08 13.96 -3.30
CA LYS A 189 13.44 12.72 -2.84
C LYS A 189 13.29 12.63 -1.30
N GLN A 190 13.88 13.57 -0.54
CA GLN A 190 13.86 13.62 0.93
C GLN A 190 13.20 14.88 1.51
N ILE A 191 12.84 15.87 0.68
CA ILE A 191 12.28 17.14 1.18
C ILE A 191 10.97 16.91 1.95
N ARG A 192 10.79 17.64 3.07
CA ARG A 192 9.62 17.48 3.94
C ARG A 192 8.42 18.32 3.53
N PHE A 193 8.67 19.46 2.90
CA PHE A 193 7.67 20.41 2.42
C PHE A 193 8.10 21.02 1.09
N LEU A 194 7.16 21.14 0.15
CA LEU A 194 7.24 21.97 -1.04
C LEU A 194 5.93 22.76 -1.14
N GLY A 195 5.99 24.04 -1.49
CA GLY A 195 4.79 24.84 -1.75
C GLY A 195 4.95 25.59 -3.06
N VAL A 196 4.06 25.39 -4.02
CA VAL A 196 4.03 26.17 -5.27
C VAL A 196 2.89 27.17 -5.22
N ARG A 197 3.26 28.43 -5.46
CA ARG A 197 2.41 29.61 -5.38
C ARG A 197 1.91 29.96 -6.78
N PHE A 198 0.59 30.07 -6.96
CA PHE A 198 0.00 30.70 -8.14
C PHE A 198 -0.38 32.13 -7.75
N SER A 199 0.53 33.09 -7.95
CA SER A 199 0.39 34.44 -7.37
C SER A 199 -0.78 35.23 -7.98
N SER A 200 -0.98 35.15 -9.29
CA SER A 200 -2.13 35.75 -10.03
C SER A 200 -3.51 35.30 -9.52
N PHE A 201 -3.59 34.10 -8.93
CA PHE A 201 -4.81 33.52 -8.36
C PHE A 201 -4.78 33.47 -6.83
N ASN A 202 -3.76 34.03 -6.19
CA ASN A 202 -3.61 34.07 -4.75
C ASN A 202 -3.73 32.72 -4.00
N PHE A 203 -3.38 31.58 -4.61
CA PHE A 203 -3.42 30.27 -3.95
C PHE A 203 -2.06 29.56 -3.87
N THR A 204 -2.00 28.47 -3.09
CA THR A 204 -0.87 27.53 -3.01
C THR A 204 -1.31 26.08 -3.24
N ILE A 205 -0.43 25.30 -3.88
CA ILE A 205 -0.49 23.84 -3.90
C ILE A 205 0.74 23.32 -3.18
N GLU A 206 0.53 22.57 -2.13
CA GLU A 206 1.53 22.19 -1.13
C GLU A 206 1.68 20.67 -1.10
N PHE A 207 2.91 20.19 -0.89
CA PHE A 207 3.22 18.79 -0.66
C PHE A 207 3.96 18.62 0.66
N TYR A 208 3.40 17.79 1.53
CA TYR A 208 3.97 17.41 2.81
C TYR A 208 4.33 15.92 2.81
N ARG A 209 5.62 15.63 2.98
CA ARG A 209 6.17 14.27 2.92
C ARG A 209 5.94 13.51 4.24
N SER A 210 4.71 13.10 4.47
CA SER A 210 4.27 12.26 5.60
C SER A 210 4.02 10.81 5.17
N VAL A 211 5.08 10.12 4.75
CA VAL A 211 5.05 8.78 4.12
C VAL A 211 4.14 7.76 4.81
N PHE A 212 4.13 7.74 6.15
CA PHE A 212 3.37 6.79 6.96
C PHE A 212 2.19 7.44 7.69
N LEU A 213 1.93 8.74 7.46
CA LEU A 213 1.02 9.63 8.20
C LEU A 213 1.30 9.79 9.71
N VAL A 214 1.99 8.83 10.35
CA VAL A 214 2.33 8.81 11.78
C VAL A 214 3.80 9.14 12.07
N GLN A 215 4.08 9.57 13.30
CA GLN A 215 5.39 10.13 13.68
C GLN A 215 6.51 9.08 13.63
N HIS A 216 7.46 9.28 12.71
CA HIS A 216 8.75 8.58 12.70
C HIS A 216 9.67 9.14 13.80
N ASN A 217 10.37 8.25 14.50
CA ASN A 217 11.28 8.61 15.60
C ASN A 217 12.55 7.75 15.55
N TRP A 218 13.66 8.29 16.06
CA TRP A 218 14.84 7.48 16.36
C TRP A 218 14.56 6.49 17.50
N ALA A 219 15.23 5.35 17.47
CA ALA A 219 15.07 4.30 18.47
C ALA A 219 15.35 4.81 19.90
N PRO A 220 14.48 4.52 20.90
CA PRO A 220 14.77 4.81 22.30
C PRO A 220 16.05 4.12 22.80
N LYS A 221 16.68 4.68 23.84
CA LYS A 221 17.77 3.99 24.54
C LYS A 221 17.25 2.66 25.12
N ASN A 222 18.11 1.63 25.11
CA ASN A 222 17.85 0.28 25.63
C ASN A 222 16.92 -0.64 24.79
N VAL A 223 16.71 -0.36 23.51
CA VAL A 223 16.05 -1.33 22.59
C VAL A 223 17.07 -2.28 21.93
N PRO A 224 16.66 -3.43 21.34
CA PRO A 224 17.57 -4.33 20.64
C PRO A 224 18.29 -3.65 19.47
N LYS A 225 19.60 -3.90 19.30
CA LYS A 225 20.47 -3.23 18.30
C LYS A 225 19.97 -3.24 16.84
N ARG A 226 19.07 -4.16 16.47
CA ARG A 226 18.43 -4.22 15.15
C ARG A 226 17.39 -3.10 14.92
N VAL A 227 16.93 -2.45 15.98
CA VAL A 227 15.93 -1.38 15.96
C VAL A 227 16.69 -0.05 15.87
N ARG A 228 16.63 0.58 14.70
CA ARG A 228 17.24 1.89 14.41
C ARG A 228 16.25 3.04 14.56
N SER A 229 14.98 2.79 14.26
CA SER A 229 13.90 3.78 14.36
C SER A 229 12.57 3.13 14.70
N THR A 230 11.59 3.93 15.11
CA THR A 230 10.21 3.50 15.33
C THR A 230 9.20 4.40 14.61
N LEU A 231 8.10 3.81 14.15
CA LEU A 231 6.86 4.53 13.83
C LEU A 231 5.95 4.47 15.06
N LYS A 232 5.58 5.62 15.61
CA LYS A 232 4.61 5.72 16.72
C LYS A 232 3.21 5.72 16.14
N LEU A 233 2.59 4.54 16.04
CA LEU A 233 1.33 4.36 15.34
C LEU A 233 0.15 5.08 16.01
N ASP A 234 0.28 5.41 17.29
CA ASP A 234 -0.69 6.14 18.12
C ASP A 234 -0.47 7.67 18.12
N LYS A 235 0.35 8.20 17.20
CA LYS A 235 0.60 9.64 17.09
C LYS A 235 0.83 10.08 15.65
N LEU A 236 0.02 11.02 15.16
CA LEU A 236 0.19 11.62 13.84
C LEU A 236 1.57 12.29 13.70
N ASP A 237 2.06 12.41 12.47
CA ASP A 237 3.32 13.07 12.13
C ASP A 237 3.37 14.50 12.70
N ASP A 238 4.55 14.94 13.15
CA ASP A 238 4.69 16.17 13.93
C ASP A 238 4.47 17.45 13.12
N ILE A 239 4.73 17.37 11.82
CA ILE A 239 4.43 18.39 10.80
C ILE A 239 2.93 18.58 10.51
N SER A 240 2.03 17.77 11.09
CA SER A 240 0.58 17.84 10.84
C SER A 240 -0.10 19.17 11.20
N LYS A 241 0.58 20.02 11.96
CA LYS A 241 0.12 21.38 12.28
C LYS A 241 0.22 22.35 11.11
N GLU A 242 1.05 22.06 10.11
CA GLU A 242 1.30 22.99 9.00
C GLU A 242 0.20 22.95 7.92
N TRP A 243 -0.54 21.84 7.82
CA TRP A 243 -1.62 21.62 6.84
C TRP A 243 -3.03 21.61 7.45
N ILE A 244 -3.16 21.88 8.76
CA ILE A 244 -4.42 21.81 9.51
C ILE A 244 -5.52 22.73 8.95
N ASP A 245 -5.11 23.88 8.41
CA ASP A 245 -5.94 24.98 7.95
C ASP A 245 -6.05 25.07 6.42
N SER A 246 -5.66 24.00 5.70
CA SER A 246 -5.86 23.91 4.25
C SER A 246 -7.34 23.76 3.87
N ASP A 247 -7.77 24.43 2.80
CA ASP A 247 -9.14 24.29 2.25
C ASP A 247 -9.37 22.91 1.61
N VAL A 248 -8.31 22.28 1.10
CA VAL A 248 -8.35 20.93 0.55
C VAL A 248 -7.16 20.12 1.06
N LEU A 249 -7.45 18.95 1.62
CA LEU A 249 -6.46 17.96 2.05
C LEU A 249 -6.59 16.69 1.20
N ILE A 250 -5.49 16.24 0.60
CA ILE A 250 -5.40 14.99 -0.17
C ILE A 250 -4.37 14.08 0.47
N PHE A 251 -4.83 13.01 1.12
CA PHE A 251 -3.96 12.04 1.79
C PHE A 251 -3.66 10.81 0.91
N ASN A 252 -2.44 10.26 1.02
CA ASN A 252 -2.15 8.89 0.60
C ASN A 252 -1.18 8.21 1.59
N SER A 253 -1.20 6.89 1.66
CA SER A 253 -0.10 6.11 2.24
C SER A 253 -0.20 4.65 1.79
N GLY A 254 0.92 4.07 1.34
CA GLY A 254 0.92 2.65 0.95
C GLY A 254 2.30 2.11 0.62
N GLN A 255 3.02 2.78 -0.28
CA GLN A 255 4.21 2.23 -0.96
C GLN A 255 5.36 1.84 -0.02
N TRP A 256 5.43 2.46 1.17
CA TRP A 256 6.47 2.18 2.16
C TRP A 256 6.07 1.15 3.22
N TRP A 257 4.82 0.68 3.24
CA TRP A 257 4.34 -0.36 4.16
C TRP A 257 4.75 -1.76 3.67
N VAL A 258 6.06 -1.96 3.51
CA VAL A 258 6.66 -3.23 3.05
C VAL A 258 7.86 -3.61 3.92
N PRO A 259 8.17 -4.91 4.12
CA PRO A 259 9.27 -5.34 4.98
C PRO A 259 10.63 -4.75 4.60
N GLY A 260 10.82 -4.43 3.31
CA GLY A 260 12.04 -3.81 2.78
C GLY A 260 12.27 -2.35 3.23
N LYS A 261 11.20 -1.57 3.40
CA LYS A 261 11.24 -0.15 3.81
C LYS A 261 11.08 0.02 5.33
N LEU A 262 10.52 -1.00 6.00
CA LEU A 262 10.35 -1.06 7.45
C LEU A 262 11.48 -1.89 8.11
N PHE A 263 11.25 -3.19 8.27
CA PHE A 263 12.07 -4.04 9.12
C PHE A 263 13.52 -4.23 8.62
N ARG A 264 13.75 -4.32 7.31
CA ARG A 264 15.11 -4.42 6.73
C ARG A 264 15.94 -3.14 6.94
N MET A 265 15.28 -1.99 7.12
CA MET A 265 15.94 -0.73 7.49
C MET A 265 16.07 -0.55 9.02
N GLY A 266 15.60 -1.53 9.82
CA GLY A 266 15.56 -1.44 11.28
C GLY A 266 14.46 -0.54 11.82
N CYS A 267 13.44 -0.21 11.02
CA CYS A 267 12.27 0.53 11.47
C CYS A 267 11.19 -0.44 11.96
N TYR A 268 10.69 -0.23 13.19
CA TYR A 268 9.68 -1.08 13.84
C TYR A 268 8.53 -0.25 14.41
N PHE A 269 7.46 -0.91 14.81
CA PHE A 269 6.27 -0.23 15.32
C PHE A 269 6.36 0.04 16.82
N GLN A 270 5.80 1.17 17.25
CA GLN A 270 5.64 1.56 18.64
C GLN A 270 4.19 2.01 18.86
N VAL A 271 3.63 1.65 20.03
CA VAL A 271 2.34 2.14 20.51
C VAL A 271 2.53 2.56 21.96
N GLY A 272 2.30 3.84 22.26
CA GLY A 272 2.62 4.46 23.54
C GLY A 272 4.12 4.36 23.84
N LYS A 273 4.46 3.72 24.96
CA LYS A 273 5.85 3.43 25.36
C LYS A 273 6.33 2.05 24.91
N SER A 274 5.48 1.23 24.27
CA SER A 274 5.74 -0.18 24.01
C SER A 274 6.18 -0.43 22.56
N LEU A 275 7.35 -1.03 22.40
CA LEU A 275 7.87 -1.49 21.11
C LEU A 275 7.15 -2.79 20.67
N ARG A 276 6.64 -2.83 19.44
CA ARG A 276 5.80 -3.91 18.90
C ARG A 276 6.55 -4.72 17.85
N LEU A 277 7.55 -5.47 18.28
CA LEU A 277 8.51 -6.19 17.42
C LEU A 277 7.90 -7.29 16.52
N GLY A 278 6.73 -7.81 16.85
CA GLY A 278 6.02 -8.86 16.09
C GLY A 278 4.65 -8.43 15.55
N MET A 279 4.33 -7.13 15.57
CA MET A 279 3.09 -6.62 14.99
C MET A 279 3.17 -6.69 13.45
N SER A 280 2.10 -7.19 12.82
CA SER A 280 2.03 -7.28 11.36
C SER A 280 1.95 -5.89 10.71
N ILE A 281 2.38 -5.79 9.46
CA ILE A 281 2.30 -4.55 8.68
C ILE A 281 0.83 -4.11 8.49
N ALA A 282 -0.08 -5.04 8.20
CA ALA A 282 -1.51 -4.74 8.03
C ALA A 282 -2.14 -4.20 9.33
N THR A 283 -1.84 -4.82 10.48
CA THR A 283 -2.28 -4.32 11.79
C THR A 283 -1.70 -2.94 12.08
N ALA A 284 -0.44 -2.70 11.73
CA ALA A 284 0.21 -1.42 11.94
C ALA A 284 -0.36 -0.31 11.06
N PHE A 285 -0.62 -0.59 9.77
CA PHE A 285 -1.28 0.31 8.84
C PHE A 285 -2.66 0.71 9.34
N ARG A 286 -3.50 -0.28 9.71
CA ARG A 286 -4.83 -0.03 10.29
C ARG A 286 -4.78 0.80 11.58
N THR A 287 -3.75 0.60 12.40
CA THR A 287 -3.55 1.42 13.63
C THR A 287 -3.17 2.85 13.27
N ALA A 288 -2.28 3.05 12.30
CA ALA A 288 -1.88 4.38 11.83
C ALA A 288 -3.04 5.14 11.18
N LEU A 289 -3.84 4.49 10.33
CA LEU A 289 -5.03 5.10 9.74
C LEU A 289 -6.09 5.44 10.79
N ARG A 290 -6.30 4.62 11.82
CA ARG A 290 -7.20 4.98 12.95
C ARG A 290 -6.71 6.22 13.71
N THR A 291 -5.41 6.40 13.85
CA THR A 291 -4.83 7.62 14.43
C THR A 291 -5.02 8.83 13.53
N TRP A 292 -4.89 8.68 12.21
CA TRP A 292 -5.20 9.73 11.24
C TRP A 292 -6.69 10.11 11.25
N ALA A 293 -7.59 9.12 11.20
CA ALA A 293 -9.04 9.32 11.28
C ALA A 293 -9.44 10.04 12.57
N SER A 294 -8.94 9.57 13.72
CA SER A 294 -9.17 10.22 15.01
C SER A 294 -8.61 11.65 15.05
N TRP A 295 -7.50 11.94 14.39
CA TRP A 295 -7.02 13.33 14.26
C TRP A 295 -7.97 14.16 13.39
N VAL A 296 -8.38 13.67 12.22
CA VAL A 296 -9.33 14.37 11.34
C VAL A 296 -10.61 14.70 12.11
N ASP A 297 -11.25 13.72 12.75
CA ASP A 297 -12.52 13.87 13.47
C ASP A 297 -12.47 14.86 14.65
N ASN A 298 -11.28 15.09 15.24
CA ASN A 298 -11.12 15.95 16.42
C ASN A 298 -10.46 17.32 16.12
N VAL A 299 -9.89 17.51 14.92
CA VAL A 299 -8.99 18.63 14.63
C VAL A 299 -9.35 19.40 13.36
N ILE A 300 -9.90 18.74 12.33
CA ILE A 300 -10.28 19.42 11.08
C ILE A 300 -11.70 19.99 11.17
N ASN A 301 -11.92 21.18 10.61
CA ASN A 301 -13.25 21.74 10.44
C ASN A 301 -13.83 21.33 9.06
N PRO A 302 -14.83 20.44 9.00
CA PRO A 302 -15.42 19.98 7.74
C PRO A 302 -16.25 21.03 6.98
N GLU A 303 -16.59 22.16 7.62
CA GLU A 303 -17.25 23.28 6.94
C GLU A 303 -16.27 24.07 6.06
N LYS A 304 -14.97 24.03 6.39
CA LYS A 304 -13.90 24.78 5.71
C LYS A 304 -13.03 23.90 4.84
N THR A 305 -12.74 22.68 5.28
CA THR A 305 -11.76 21.80 4.65
C THR A 305 -12.45 20.60 4.00
N ARG A 306 -12.25 20.43 2.69
CA ARG A 306 -12.61 19.19 1.98
C ARG A 306 -11.47 18.18 2.08
N ILE A 307 -11.79 16.94 2.43
CA ILE A 307 -10.78 15.90 2.69
C ILE A 307 -10.96 14.77 1.69
N PHE A 308 -9.84 14.36 1.09
CA PHE A 308 -9.73 13.25 0.17
C PHE A 308 -8.70 12.24 0.68
N PHE A 309 -8.94 10.95 0.47
CA PHE A 309 -7.94 9.91 0.66
C PHE A 309 -7.80 9.10 -0.62
N ARG A 310 -6.63 9.14 -1.28
CA ARG A 310 -6.34 8.32 -2.46
C ARG A 310 -5.96 6.91 -2.01
N THR A 311 -6.57 5.91 -2.63
CA THR A 311 -6.28 4.50 -2.35
C THR A 311 -4.91 4.08 -2.87
N PHE A 312 -4.51 2.83 -2.60
CA PHE A 312 -3.20 2.30 -2.96
C PHE A 312 -2.95 2.34 -4.47
N GLU A 313 -1.74 2.75 -4.87
CA GLU A 313 -1.32 2.80 -6.27
C GLU A 313 -0.65 1.45 -6.64
N PRO A 314 -1.13 0.69 -7.64
CA PRO A 314 -0.51 -0.55 -8.06
C PRO A 314 0.93 -0.37 -8.56
N SER A 315 1.72 -1.44 -8.50
CA SER A 315 3.12 -1.44 -8.92
C SER A 315 3.46 -2.71 -9.71
N HIS A 316 3.85 -2.58 -10.97
CA HIS A 316 3.91 -3.69 -11.93
C HIS A 316 5.28 -4.42 -11.94
N TRP A 317 5.76 -4.83 -10.76
CA TRP A 317 7.01 -5.57 -10.60
C TRP A 317 6.84 -7.06 -10.92
N ARG A 318 7.49 -7.54 -11.99
CA ARG A 318 7.51 -8.98 -12.34
C ARG A 318 8.17 -9.85 -11.27
N ASN A 319 9.24 -9.34 -10.65
CA ASN A 319 9.94 -10.07 -9.58
C ASN A 319 10.55 -9.09 -8.57
N LEU A 320 9.94 -9.01 -7.38
CA LEU A 320 10.38 -8.15 -6.27
C LEU A 320 11.79 -8.49 -5.72
N THR A 321 12.30 -9.70 -5.98
CA THR A 321 13.65 -10.13 -5.56
C THR A 321 14.71 -9.67 -6.55
N LEU A 322 14.45 -9.85 -7.85
CA LEU A 322 15.35 -9.43 -8.93
C LEU A 322 15.22 -7.93 -9.26
N ARG A 323 14.13 -7.28 -8.80
CA ARG A 323 13.71 -5.92 -9.20
C ARG A 323 13.57 -5.78 -10.71
N GLU A 324 13.00 -6.81 -11.33
CA GLU A 324 12.63 -6.77 -12.73
C GLU A 324 11.26 -6.12 -12.87
N CYS A 325 11.22 -5.09 -13.71
CA CYS A 325 10.07 -4.27 -14.03
C CYS A 325 9.79 -4.46 -15.53
N ASN A 326 8.52 -4.65 -15.90
CA ASN A 326 8.11 -4.89 -17.27
C ASN A 326 7.03 -3.88 -17.67
N VAL A 327 7.46 -2.65 -17.96
CA VAL A 327 6.59 -1.62 -18.54
C VAL A 327 6.12 -2.12 -19.91
N THR A 328 4.81 -2.27 -20.06
CA THR A 328 4.21 -2.72 -21.32
C THR A 328 4.10 -1.57 -22.31
N LYS A 329 3.86 -1.86 -23.59
CA LYS A 329 3.59 -0.79 -24.58
C LYS A 329 2.17 -0.21 -24.45
N PHE A 330 1.23 -1.05 -24.04
CA PHE A 330 -0.19 -0.73 -23.92
C PHE A 330 -0.70 -1.16 -22.54
N PRO A 331 -1.86 -0.65 -22.08
CA PRO A 331 -2.53 -1.16 -20.90
C PRO A 331 -2.72 -2.69 -20.96
N LEU A 332 -2.70 -3.33 -19.79
CA LEU A 332 -2.94 -4.76 -19.66
C LEU A 332 -4.38 -5.09 -20.08
N SER A 333 -4.58 -6.27 -20.68
CA SER A 333 -5.93 -6.80 -20.95
C SER A 333 -6.54 -7.48 -19.73
N GLU A 334 -5.70 -7.98 -18.81
CA GLU A 334 -6.10 -8.68 -17.60
C GLU A 334 -5.30 -8.15 -16.40
N ILE A 335 -5.98 -8.03 -15.27
CA ILE A 335 -5.46 -7.54 -14.00
C ILE A 335 -5.31 -8.74 -13.06
N GLU A 336 -4.07 -9.23 -12.92
CA GLU A 336 -3.74 -10.44 -12.14
C GLU A 336 -3.85 -10.20 -10.60
N GLY A 337 -5.01 -9.78 -10.11
CA GLY A 337 -5.25 -9.41 -8.71
C GLY A 337 -4.56 -8.12 -8.26
N GLN A 338 -4.12 -7.28 -9.21
CA GLN A 338 -3.45 -5.99 -8.94
C GLN A 338 -4.42 -4.82 -8.72
N ASP A 339 -5.70 -5.05 -9.01
CA ASP A 339 -6.86 -4.20 -8.73
C ASP A 339 -7.24 -4.18 -7.24
N PHE A 340 -6.96 -5.27 -6.53
CA PHE A 340 -7.19 -5.40 -5.10
C PHE A 340 -5.97 -4.99 -4.26
N SER A 341 -6.20 -4.28 -3.15
CA SER A 341 -5.16 -3.99 -2.17
C SER A 341 -5.71 -3.98 -0.74
N PRO A 342 -5.17 -4.80 0.18
CA PRO A 342 -5.55 -4.76 1.61
C PRO A 342 -5.35 -3.39 2.27
N PHE A 343 -4.51 -2.52 1.69
CA PHE A 343 -4.36 -1.14 2.13
C PHE A 343 -5.56 -0.30 1.71
N SER A 344 -6.05 -0.44 0.47
CA SER A 344 -7.28 0.21 -0.02
C SER A 344 -8.51 -0.21 0.79
N GLU A 345 -8.69 -1.51 1.04
CA GLU A 345 -9.76 -2.02 1.92
C GLU A 345 -9.69 -1.41 3.33
N THR A 346 -8.48 -1.29 3.87
CA THR A 346 -8.28 -0.68 5.19
C THR A 346 -8.54 0.84 5.18
N VAL A 347 -8.40 1.52 4.05
CA VAL A 347 -8.82 2.93 3.89
C VAL A 347 -10.34 3.02 3.94
N PHE A 348 -11.06 2.23 3.13
CA PHE A 348 -12.53 2.20 3.16
C PHE A 348 -13.08 1.84 4.55
N ASP A 349 -12.57 0.76 5.16
CA ASP A 349 -12.94 0.35 6.53
C ASP A 349 -12.79 1.47 7.56
N VAL A 350 -11.73 2.28 7.45
CA VAL A 350 -11.47 3.37 8.40
C VAL A 350 -12.36 4.57 8.09
N VAL A 351 -12.45 4.99 6.82
CA VAL A 351 -13.24 6.16 6.40
C VAL A 351 -14.73 5.96 6.63
N ASN A 352 -15.27 4.76 6.38
CA ASN A 352 -16.68 4.44 6.63
C ASN A 352 -17.08 4.48 8.12
N ASN A 353 -16.10 4.59 9.03
CA ASN A 353 -16.31 4.72 10.47
C ASN A 353 -15.92 6.12 11.03
N MET A 354 -15.64 7.09 10.17
CA MET A 354 -15.32 8.48 10.56
C MET A 354 -16.57 9.32 10.78
N ILE A 355 -16.44 10.37 11.58
CA ILE A 355 -17.50 11.36 11.82
C ILE A 355 -17.42 12.46 10.74
N VAL A 356 -16.21 12.90 10.41
CA VAL A 356 -15.94 13.85 9.34
C VAL A 356 -15.98 13.14 7.98
N PRO A 357 -16.77 13.62 7.00
CA PRO A 357 -16.83 13.00 5.69
C PRO A 357 -15.51 13.15 4.94
N VAL A 358 -14.99 12.04 4.42
CA VAL A 358 -13.80 11.98 3.56
C VAL A 358 -14.17 11.31 2.25
N THR A 359 -13.82 11.94 1.13
CA THR A 359 -14.01 11.34 -0.20
C THR A 359 -12.84 10.41 -0.51
N VAL A 360 -13.11 9.10 -0.59
CA VAL A 360 -12.11 8.12 -1.04
C VAL A 360 -11.98 8.20 -2.56
N VAL A 361 -10.77 8.47 -3.06
CA VAL A 361 -10.47 8.48 -4.50
C VAL A 361 -9.92 7.10 -4.88
N HIS A 362 -10.81 6.21 -5.34
CA HIS A 362 -10.54 4.78 -5.50
C HIS A 362 -9.81 4.45 -6.81
N ILE A 363 -8.53 4.83 -6.86
CA ILE A 363 -7.70 4.68 -8.07
C ILE A 363 -7.12 3.27 -8.27
N THR A 364 -7.25 2.35 -7.29
CA THR A 364 -6.58 1.03 -7.32
C THR A 364 -6.93 0.24 -8.59
N PRO A 365 -8.22 -0.01 -8.90
CA PRO A 365 -8.60 -0.89 -10.00
C PRO A 365 -8.26 -0.27 -11.36
N MET A 366 -8.60 1.00 -11.56
CA MET A 366 -8.28 1.71 -12.81
C MET A 366 -6.78 1.77 -13.07
N SER A 367 -5.94 1.95 -12.04
CA SER A 367 -4.49 2.07 -12.22
C SER A 367 -3.80 0.71 -12.44
N ALA A 368 -4.44 -0.40 -12.07
CA ALA A 368 -3.91 -1.76 -12.23
C ALA A 368 -3.80 -2.21 -13.70
N PHE A 369 -4.51 -1.55 -14.61
CA PHE A 369 -4.35 -1.79 -16.05
C PHE A 369 -3.09 -1.10 -16.62
N ARG A 370 -2.53 -0.11 -15.92
CA ARG A 370 -1.63 0.90 -16.54
C ARG A 370 -0.14 0.61 -16.40
N SER A 371 0.26 -0.65 -16.51
CA SER A 371 1.69 -1.03 -16.52
C SER A 371 2.52 -0.22 -17.54
N ASP A 372 1.89 0.22 -18.63
CA ASP A 372 2.47 1.06 -19.68
C ASP A 372 2.88 2.47 -19.24
N ALA A 373 2.23 3.04 -18.23
CA ALA A 373 2.47 4.43 -17.80
C ALA A 373 3.54 4.58 -16.71
N HIS A 374 4.20 3.48 -16.31
CA HIS A 374 5.30 3.53 -15.34
C HIS A 374 6.59 4.13 -15.94
N VAL A 375 7.41 4.68 -15.04
CA VAL A 375 8.72 5.29 -15.38
C VAL A 375 9.68 4.27 -16.02
N GLY A 376 9.66 3.02 -15.56
CA GLY A 376 10.57 1.99 -16.07
C GLY A 376 12.03 2.42 -15.94
N THR A 377 12.78 2.33 -17.04
CA THR A 377 14.17 2.81 -17.12
C THR A 377 14.31 4.27 -17.56
N TRP A 378 13.22 4.98 -17.86
CA TRP A 378 13.25 6.35 -18.39
C TRP A 378 13.26 7.39 -17.27
N SER A 379 14.29 7.32 -16.41
CA SER A 379 14.44 8.13 -15.19
C SER A 379 15.77 8.89 -15.15
N ASP A 380 16.00 9.65 -14.06
CA ASP A 380 17.31 10.25 -13.72
C ASP A 380 18.42 9.20 -13.50
N ARG A 381 18.06 7.91 -13.44
CA ARG A 381 18.95 6.77 -13.11
C ARG A 381 18.55 5.52 -13.90
N PRO A 382 18.80 5.47 -15.23
CA PRO A 382 18.31 4.38 -16.10
C PRO A 382 18.82 2.98 -15.74
N SER A 383 19.88 2.86 -14.93
CA SER A 383 20.37 1.58 -14.38
C SER A 383 19.47 0.97 -13.29
N LEU A 384 18.47 1.72 -12.80
CA LEU A 384 17.50 1.28 -11.80
C LEU A 384 16.09 1.49 -12.37
N SER A 385 15.45 0.40 -12.79
CA SER A 385 14.07 0.47 -13.26
C SER A 385 13.10 0.81 -12.11
N ASP A 386 12.02 1.53 -12.41
CA ASP A 386 10.99 1.95 -11.47
C ASP A 386 9.58 1.58 -12.00
N CYS A 387 9.01 0.49 -11.48
CA CYS A 387 7.63 0.07 -11.71
C CYS A 387 6.70 0.47 -10.55
N SER A 388 6.98 1.60 -9.90
CA SER A 388 6.15 2.15 -8.81
C SER A 388 5.72 3.58 -9.10
N HIS A 389 6.62 4.43 -9.59
CA HIS A 389 6.28 5.79 -10.01
C HIS A 389 5.77 5.83 -11.45
N TRP A 390 5.08 6.91 -11.78
CA TRP A 390 4.40 7.12 -13.05
C TRP A 390 5.14 8.17 -13.87
N CYS A 391 5.14 8.01 -15.18
CA CYS A 391 5.54 9.08 -16.09
C CYS A 391 4.59 10.28 -15.93
N LEU A 392 5.13 11.49 -16.09
CA LEU A 392 4.38 12.72 -16.28
C LEU A 392 4.67 13.26 -17.70
N PRO A 393 3.64 13.57 -18.52
CA PRO A 393 2.21 13.38 -18.27
C PRO A 393 1.85 11.88 -18.21
N GLY A 394 0.69 11.53 -17.64
CA GLY A 394 0.27 10.14 -17.47
C GLY A 394 -0.86 9.93 -16.45
N VAL A 395 -0.89 8.75 -15.84
CA VAL A 395 -1.96 8.30 -14.93
C VAL A 395 -2.29 9.27 -13.77
N PRO A 396 -1.32 9.96 -13.13
CA PRO A 396 -1.62 10.96 -12.10
C PRO A 396 -2.46 12.15 -12.59
N ASP A 397 -2.42 12.47 -13.89
CA ASP A 397 -3.26 13.53 -14.47
C ASP A 397 -4.74 13.13 -14.39
N ILE A 398 -5.05 11.85 -14.60
CA ILE A 398 -6.41 11.30 -14.53
C ILE A 398 -6.92 11.25 -13.08
N TRP A 399 -6.05 10.95 -12.12
CA TRP A 399 -6.38 11.09 -10.70
C TRP A 399 -6.71 12.55 -10.35
N ASN A 400 -6.02 13.50 -10.98
CA ASN A 400 -6.30 14.93 -10.85
C ASN A 400 -7.58 15.37 -11.58
N GLU A 401 -7.94 14.80 -12.73
CA GLU A 401 -9.25 15.02 -13.36
C GLU A 401 -10.40 14.57 -12.46
N ILE A 402 -10.28 13.41 -11.81
CA ILE A 402 -11.29 12.91 -10.85
C ILE A 402 -11.33 13.80 -9.59
N LEU A 403 -10.18 14.16 -9.03
CA LEU A 403 -10.10 15.08 -7.90
C LEU A 403 -10.76 16.43 -8.23
N LEU A 404 -10.49 16.97 -9.42
CA LEU A 404 -11.10 18.19 -9.92
C LEU A 404 -12.60 18.04 -10.18
N SER A 405 -13.09 16.90 -10.71
CA SER A 405 -14.54 16.72 -10.88
C SER A 405 -15.29 16.80 -9.55
N TYR A 406 -14.73 16.26 -8.46
CA TYR A 406 -15.31 16.45 -7.12
C TYR A 406 -15.19 17.89 -6.59
N LEU A 407 -14.10 18.59 -6.91
CA LEU A 407 -13.83 19.95 -6.40
C LEU A 407 -14.57 21.06 -7.15
N LEU A 408 -14.88 20.84 -8.43
CA LEU A 408 -15.50 21.80 -9.34
C LEU A 408 -17.02 21.58 -9.54
N THR A 409 -17.57 20.43 -9.15
CA THR A 409 -19.03 20.27 -9.01
C THR A 409 -19.51 21.03 -7.77
N ASN A 410 -20.58 21.80 -7.93
CA ASN A 410 -21.16 22.55 -6.81
C ASN A 410 -21.85 21.59 -5.83
N LYS A 411 -21.94 21.98 -4.56
CA LYS A 411 -22.78 21.29 -3.56
C LYS A 411 -24.29 21.30 -3.90
N GLU A 412 -24.70 22.07 -4.91
CA GLU A 412 -26.07 22.14 -5.41
C GLU A 412 -26.36 21.07 -6.49
N ASP A 413 -25.33 20.48 -7.11
CA ASP A 413 -25.46 19.45 -8.16
C ASP A 413 -25.37 18.01 -7.60
N THR A 414 -25.27 17.83 -6.28
CA THR A 414 -25.27 16.50 -5.65
C THR A 414 -26.68 15.97 -5.45
N PHE A 415 -27.19 15.31 -6.49
CA PHE A 415 -28.19 14.23 -6.47
C PHE A 415 -29.41 14.43 -5.54
N GLU A 416 -30.49 15.00 -6.10
CA GLU A 416 -31.86 14.65 -5.70
C GLU A 416 -32.21 13.19 -6.08
#